data_AF-A0A254NS31-F1
#
_entry.id   AF-A0A254NS31-F1
#
_cell.length_a   1.000
_cell.length_b   1.000
_cell.length_c   1.000
_cell.angle_alpha   90.00
_cell.angle_beta   90.00
_cell.angle_gamma   90.00
#
_symmetry.space_group_name_H-M   'P 1'
#
loop_
_entity.id
_entity.type
_entity.pdbx_description
1 polymer ?
#
loop_
_entity_poly.entity_id
_entity_poly.type
_entity_poly.pdbx_seq_one_letter_code
_entity_poly.pdbx_strand_id
1 'polypeptide(L)'
;MSRLHALFAEVLGEVETTLTETAQMSHPLVVLFRTALEEEQEALNRLLPALEQNEPKLEDFKKDCSVVYLNDEIVESTFRAWLRAVDWMDHEDSEEAAKLENRFPGIKKTLKKAAAEIEETYGHDASKYVVPALYRPQTGGVR
;
A
#
# COMPACT_ATOMS: atom_id res chain seq x y z
N MET A 1 14.03 4.58 16.06
CA MET A 1 13.31 4.22 14.83
C MET A 1 11.91 4.79 14.96
N SER A 2 11.45 5.61 14.01
CA SER A 2 10.14 6.27 14.09
C SER A 2 9.00 5.26 13.93
N ARG A 3 7.82 5.55 14.48
CA ARG A 3 6.63 4.70 14.29
C ARG A 3 6.22 4.65 12.82
N LEU A 4 6.38 5.76 12.10
CA LEU A 4 6.14 5.83 10.67
C LEU A 4 7.04 4.87 9.87
N HIS A 5 8.32 4.81 10.21
CA HIS A 5 9.25 3.85 9.59
C HIS A 5 8.79 2.40 9.81
N ALA A 6 8.41 2.03 11.04
CA ALA A 6 7.95 0.68 11.34
C ALA A 6 6.70 0.28 10.52
N LEU A 7 5.76 1.20 10.34
CA LEU A 7 4.54 0.95 9.56
C LEU A 7 4.85 0.75 8.07
N PHE A 8 5.72 1.57 7.47
CA PHE A 8 6.11 1.38 6.07
C PHE A 8 7.00 0.15 5.86
N ALA A 9 7.82 -0.23 6.83
CA ALA A 9 8.59 -1.47 6.77
C ALA A 9 7.69 -2.71 6.83
N GLU A 10 6.60 -2.66 7.61
CA GLU A 10 5.56 -3.70 7.61
C GLU A 10 4.90 -3.84 6.24
N VAL A 11 4.52 -2.72 5.61
CA VAL A 11 3.98 -2.70 4.24
C VAL A 11 4.97 -3.31 3.24
N LEU A 12 6.25 -2.92 3.31
CA LEU A 12 7.29 -3.48 2.43
C LEU A 12 7.38 -5.00 2.53
N GLY A 13 7.34 -5.57 3.75
CA GLY A 13 7.37 -7.01 3.93
C GLY A 13 6.17 -7.74 3.30
N GLU A 14 4.97 -7.16 3.38
CA GLU A 14 3.78 -7.70 2.74
C GLU A 14 3.85 -7.61 1.22
N VAL A 15 4.38 -6.50 0.69
CA VAL A 15 4.62 -6.31 -0.76
C VAL A 15 5.60 -7.34 -1.30
N GLU A 16 6.75 -7.53 -0.63
CA GLU A 16 7.78 -8.50 -1.02
C GLU A 16 7.27 -9.94 -0.99
N THR A 17 6.50 -10.28 0.06
CA THR A 17 5.86 -11.59 0.17
C THR A 17 4.88 -11.81 -0.99
N THR A 18 4.05 -10.81 -1.30
CA THR A 18 3.08 -10.90 -2.39
C THR A 18 3.75 -11.06 -3.76
N LEU A 19 4.81 -10.28 -4.03
CA LEU A 19 5.59 -10.39 -5.26
C LEU A 19 6.22 -11.79 -5.41
N THR A 20 6.67 -12.38 -4.31
CA THR A 20 7.24 -13.73 -4.27
C THR A 20 6.17 -14.80 -4.54
N GLU A 21 5.04 -14.75 -3.83
CA GLU A 21 3.93 -15.71 -3.96
C GLU A 21 3.31 -15.69 -5.36
N THR A 22 3.31 -14.54 -6.02
CA THR A 22 2.69 -14.35 -7.35
C THR A 22 3.69 -14.39 -8.51
N ALA A 23 4.96 -14.74 -8.24
CA ALA A 23 6.07 -14.68 -9.20
C ALA A 23 5.84 -15.54 -10.46
N GLN A 24 5.22 -16.71 -10.31
CA GLN A 24 5.01 -17.69 -11.38
C GLN A 24 3.63 -17.58 -12.05
N MET A 25 2.75 -16.71 -11.55
CA MET A 25 1.41 -16.52 -12.10
C MET A 25 1.48 -15.64 -13.35
N SER A 26 0.85 -16.08 -14.43
CA SER A 26 0.86 -15.38 -15.72
C SER A 26 -0.44 -14.65 -16.06
N HIS A 27 -1.45 -14.71 -15.18
CA HIS A 27 -2.73 -14.05 -15.43
C HIS A 27 -2.52 -12.53 -15.66
N PRO A 28 -3.08 -11.91 -16.71
CA PRO A 28 -2.81 -10.51 -17.03
C PRO A 28 -3.06 -9.52 -15.88
N LEU A 29 -4.13 -9.74 -15.09
CA LEU A 29 -4.40 -8.93 -13.90
C LEU A 29 -3.35 -9.13 -12.79
N VAL A 30 -2.74 -10.31 -12.69
CA VAL A 30 -1.63 -10.56 -11.76
C VAL A 30 -0.40 -9.78 -12.17
N VAL A 31 -0.05 -9.80 -13.46
CA VAL A 31 1.03 -8.98 -14.00
C VAL A 31 0.81 -7.50 -13.69
N LEU A 32 -0.42 -7.00 -13.90
CA LEU A 32 -0.76 -5.59 -13.65
C LEU A 32 -0.60 -5.18 -12.18
N PHE A 33 -1.15 -5.94 -11.22
CA PHE A 33 -0.98 -5.56 -9.81
C PHE A 33 0.46 -5.75 -9.35
N ARG A 34 1.20 -6.73 -9.90
CA ARG A 34 2.63 -6.90 -9.59
C ARG A 34 3.47 -5.72 -10.04
N THR A 35 3.22 -5.15 -11.23
CA THR A 35 3.92 -3.94 -11.67
C THR A 35 3.68 -2.77 -10.72
N ALA A 36 2.44 -2.59 -10.23
CA ALA A 36 2.16 -1.57 -9.23
C ALA A 36 2.84 -1.85 -7.88
N LEU A 37 2.92 -3.12 -7.46
CA LEU A 37 3.65 -3.54 -6.26
C LEU A 37 5.17 -3.35 -6.38
N GLU A 38 5.76 -3.55 -7.56
CA GLU A 38 7.18 -3.28 -7.82
C GLU A 38 7.48 -1.77 -7.70
N GLU A 39 6.64 -0.92 -8.27
CA GLU A 39 6.76 0.54 -8.10
C GLU A 39 6.55 0.98 -6.63
N GLU A 40 5.63 0.32 -5.90
CA GLU A 40 5.41 0.54 -4.47
C GLU A 40 6.65 0.12 -3.66
N GLN A 41 7.23 -1.05 -3.96
CA GLN A 41 8.46 -1.55 -3.33
C GLN A 41 9.62 -0.56 -3.54
N GLU A 42 9.81 -0.06 -4.76
CA GLU A 42 10.85 0.92 -5.05
C GLU A 42 10.65 2.23 -4.27
N ALA A 43 9.40 2.70 -4.16
CA ALA A 43 9.07 3.88 -3.37
C ALA A 43 9.34 3.67 -1.88
N LEU A 44 8.96 2.51 -1.32
CA LEU A 44 9.25 2.13 0.06
C LEU A 44 10.77 2.07 0.33
N ASN A 45 11.54 1.50 -0.60
CA ASN A 45 13.00 1.42 -0.49
C ASN A 45 13.69 2.80 -0.50
N ARG A 46 13.09 3.81 -1.14
CA ARG A 46 13.58 5.21 -1.08
C ARG A 46 13.08 5.94 0.17
N LEU A 47 11.86 5.67 0.58
CA LEU A 47 11.19 6.31 1.72
C LEU A 47 11.77 5.88 3.06
N LEU A 48 12.08 4.59 3.25
CA LEU A 48 12.55 4.07 4.54
C LEU A 48 13.86 4.76 5.00
N PRO A 49 14.92 4.87 4.18
CA PRO A 49 16.12 5.61 4.55
C PRO A 49 15.86 7.09 4.86
N ALA A 50 14.92 7.73 4.18
CA ALA A 50 14.55 9.12 4.47
C ALA A 50 13.93 9.26 5.88
N LEU A 51 13.18 8.24 6.34
CA LEU A 51 12.57 8.20 7.67
C LEU A 51 13.53 7.81 8.81
N GLU A 52 14.73 7.32 8.48
CA GLU A 52 15.78 7.04 9.47
C GLU A 52 16.55 8.30 9.90
N GLN A 53 16.42 9.40 9.15
CA GLN A 53 17.05 10.67 9.47
C GLN A 53 16.53 11.23 10.81
N ASN A 54 17.34 12.04 11.48
CA ASN A 54 16.91 12.73 12.70
C ASN A 54 15.94 13.85 12.31
N GLU A 55 14.69 13.78 12.78
CA GLU A 55 13.58 14.69 12.41
C GLU A 55 13.34 14.79 10.88
N PRO A 56 12.85 13.70 10.24
CA PRO A 56 12.60 13.70 8.80
C PRO A 56 11.53 14.73 8.43
N LYS A 57 11.77 15.54 7.40
CA LYS A 57 10.78 16.52 6.94
C LYS A 57 9.86 15.87 5.91
N LEU A 58 8.58 16.21 5.96
CA LEU A 58 7.58 15.68 5.02
C LEU A 58 8.01 15.89 3.56
N GLU A 59 8.62 17.03 3.25
CA GLU A 59 9.13 17.37 1.92
C GLU A 59 10.15 16.35 1.37
N ASP A 60 10.89 15.66 2.24
CA ASP A 60 11.95 14.73 1.85
C ASP A 60 11.39 13.38 1.37
N PHE A 61 10.20 12.99 1.84
CA PHE A 61 9.61 11.67 1.55
C PHE A 61 8.17 11.74 0.99
N LYS A 62 7.57 12.93 0.87
CA LYS A 62 6.16 13.07 0.44
C LYS A 62 5.88 12.44 -0.93
N LYS A 63 6.83 12.54 -1.87
CA LYS A 63 6.65 12.02 -3.22
C LYS A 63 6.54 10.50 -3.21
N ASP A 64 7.51 9.84 -2.58
CA ASP A 64 7.51 8.37 -2.47
C ASP A 64 6.32 7.89 -1.63
N CYS A 65 5.95 8.63 -0.59
CA CYS A 65 4.76 8.34 0.20
C CYS A 65 3.47 8.39 -0.64
N SER A 66 3.31 9.39 -1.51
CA SER A 66 2.17 9.46 -2.43
C SER A 66 2.17 8.31 -3.44
N VAL A 67 3.33 7.86 -3.93
CA VAL A 67 3.42 6.69 -4.82
C VAL A 67 2.90 5.45 -4.10
N VAL A 68 3.29 5.22 -2.85
CA VAL A 68 2.82 4.08 -2.04
C VAL A 68 1.30 4.05 -1.95
N TYR A 69 0.67 5.17 -1.56
CA TYR A 69 -0.79 5.20 -1.44
C TYR A 69 -1.53 5.04 -2.78
N LEU A 70 -1.01 5.63 -3.86
CA LEU A 70 -1.63 5.51 -5.18
C LEU A 70 -1.54 4.08 -5.71
N ASN A 71 -0.40 3.42 -5.49
CA ASN A 71 -0.21 2.05 -5.91
C ASN A 71 -1.07 1.08 -5.10
N ASP A 72 -1.26 1.26 -3.79
CA ASP A 72 -2.20 0.44 -3.02
C ASP A 72 -3.65 0.52 -3.57
N GLU A 73 -4.10 1.70 -4.02
CA GLU A 73 -5.42 1.83 -4.67
C GLU A 73 -5.50 1.06 -6.00
N ILE A 74 -4.44 1.12 -6.82
CA ILE A 74 -4.33 0.39 -8.10
C ILE A 74 -4.31 -1.11 -7.84
N VAL A 75 -3.48 -1.55 -6.89
CA VAL A 75 -3.31 -2.96 -6.49
C VAL A 75 -4.63 -3.51 -5.96
N GLU A 76 -5.29 -2.83 -5.03
CA GLU A 76 -6.56 -3.30 -4.46
C GLU A 76 -7.63 -3.45 -5.56
N SER A 77 -7.76 -2.47 -6.45
CA SER A 77 -8.76 -2.52 -7.53
C SER A 77 -8.48 -3.66 -8.52
N THR A 78 -7.22 -3.86 -8.89
CA THR A 78 -6.78 -4.88 -9.86
C THR A 78 -6.86 -6.28 -9.27
N PHE A 79 -6.45 -6.45 -8.02
CA PHE A 79 -6.59 -7.71 -7.28
C PHE A 79 -8.06 -8.13 -7.14
N ARG A 80 -8.95 -7.20 -6.79
CA ARG A 80 -10.40 -7.50 -6.74
C ARG A 80 -10.97 -7.87 -8.10
N ALA A 81 -10.46 -7.29 -9.19
CA ALA A 81 -10.85 -7.71 -10.54
C ALA A 81 -10.37 -9.14 -10.83
N TRP A 82 -9.15 -9.49 -10.40
CA TRP A 82 -8.59 -10.83 -10.55
C TRP A 82 -9.38 -11.87 -9.77
N LEU A 83 -9.70 -11.62 -8.49
CA LEU A 83 -10.54 -12.49 -7.67
C LEU A 83 -11.87 -12.84 -8.37
N ARG A 84 -12.55 -11.83 -8.92
CA ARG A 84 -13.81 -12.05 -9.66
C ARG A 84 -13.59 -12.85 -10.94
N ALA A 85 -12.50 -12.59 -11.65
CA ALA A 85 -12.20 -13.28 -12.90
C ALA A 85 -11.94 -14.78 -12.66
N VAL A 86 -11.10 -15.13 -11.67
CA VAL A 86 -10.77 -16.54 -11.40
C VAL A 86 -11.96 -17.31 -10.81
N ASP A 87 -12.80 -16.66 -10.01
CA ASP A 87 -14.04 -17.23 -9.48
C ASP A 87 -15.04 -17.58 -10.60
N TRP A 88 -15.22 -16.68 -11.58
CA TRP A 88 -16.13 -16.93 -12.71
C TRP A 88 -15.62 -17.97 -13.70
N MET A 89 -14.31 -18.15 -13.81
CA MET A 89 -13.69 -19.01 -14.82
C MET A 89 -13.38 -20.42 -14.31
N ASP A 90 -13.62 -20.73 -13.03
CA ASP A 90 -13.14 -21.97 -12.37
C ASP A 90 -11.65 -22.21 -12.66
N HIS A 91 -10.86 -21.12 -12.60
CA HIS A 91 -9.46 -21.13 -13.02
C HIS A 91 -8.59 -21.86 -11.98
N GLU A 92 -7.47 -22.44 -12.43
CA GLU A 92 -6.50 -23.13 -11.56
C GLU A 92 -5.90 -22.22 -10.48
N ASP A 93 -6.00 -20.91 -10.65
CA ASP A 93 -5.50 -19.89 -9.72
C ASP A 93 -6.49 -19.56 -8.58
N SER A 94 -7.70 -20.13 -8.59
CA SER A 94 -8.77 -19.78 -7.64
C SER A 94 -8.36 -20.00 -6.18
N GLU A 95 -7.70 -21.11 -5.86
CA GLU A 95 -7.19 -21.40 -4.52
C GLU A 95 -6.09 -20.41 -4.08
N GLU A 96 -5.19 -20.05 -5.00
CA GLU A 96 -4.12 -19.10 -4.69
C GLU A 96 -4.65 -17.68 -4.52
N ALA A 97 -5.62 -17.28 -5.33
CA ALA A 97 -6.27 -15.98 -5.21
C ALA A 97 -6.99 -15.84 -3.86
N ALA A 98 -7.67 -16.90 -3.40
CA ALA A 98 -8.34 -16.92 -2.11
C ALA A 98 -7.35 -16.75 -0.93
N LYS A 99 -6.14 -17.31 -1.00
CA LYS A 99 -5.11 -17.14 0.05
C LYS A 99 -4.66 -15.69 0.21
N LEU A 100 -4.74 -14.91 -0.86
CA LEU A 100 -4.33 -13.50 -0.89
C LEU A 100 -5.46 -12.54 -0.50
N GLU A 101 -6.70 -13.01 -0.33
CA GLU A 101 -7.88 -12.16 -0.12
C GLU A 101 -7.76 -11.22 1.08
N ASN A 102 -7.11 -11.67 2.15
CA ASN A 102 -6.92 -10.89 3.38
C ASN A 102 -5.66 -10.02 3.39
N ARG A 103 -4.77 -10.16 2.41
CA ARG A 103 -3.47 -9.48 2.35
C ARG A 103 -3.63 -7.97 2.17
N PHE A 104 -4.32 -7.56 1.10
CA PHE A 104 -4.51 -6.14 0.76
C PHE A 104 -5.37 -5.37 1.78
N PRO A 105 -6.44 -5.95 2.37
CA PRO A 105 -7.09 -5.34 3.54
C PRO A 105 -6.13 -5.09 4.71
N GLY A 106 -5.15 -5.98 4.93
CA GLY A 106 -4.08 -5.82 5.91
C GLY A 106 -3.16 -4.64 5.60
N ILE A 107 -2.60 -4.59 4.39
CA ILE A 107 -1.75 -3.49 3.90
C ILE A 107 -2.48 -2.15 4.05
N LYS A 108 -3.72 -2.06 3.56
CA LYS A 108 -4.56 -0.86 3.66
C LYS A 108 -4.78 -0.40 5.11
N LYS A 109 -4.95 -1.35 6.04
CA LYS A 109 -5.10 -1.03 7.48
C LYS A 109 -3.80 -0.44 8.03
N THR A 110 -2.65 -0.96 7.63
CA THR A 110 -1.33 -0.45 8.07
C THR A 110 -1.04 0.93 7.44
N LEU A 111 -1.39 1.13 6.17
CA LEU A 111 -1.33 2.44 5.51
C LEU A 111 -2.26 3.48 6.17
N LYS A 112 -3.45 3.09 6.63
CA LYS A 112 -4.31 4.00 7.43
C LYS A 112 -3.69 4.42 8.75
N LYS A 113 -2.93 3.53 9.41
CA LYS A 113 -2.18 3.89 10.63
C LYS A 113 -1.04 4.86 10.28
N ALA A 114 -0.35 4.65 9.15
CA ALA A 114 0.70 5.53 8.68
C ALA A 114 0.14 6.92 8.35
N ALA A 115 -1.04 6.99 7.73
CA ALA A 115 -1.74 8.24 7.45
C ALA A 115 -2.03 9.05 8.73
N ALA A 116 -2.54 8.37 9.76
CA ALA A 116 -2.80 9.00 11.05
C ALA A 116 -1.50 9.53 11.70
N GLU A 117 -0.41 8.77 11.64
CA GLU A 117 0.89 9.19 12.16
C GLU A 117 1.47 10.40 11.40
N ILE A 118 1.31 10.45 10.08
CA ILE A 118 1.72 11.59 9.25
C ILE A 118 0.91 12.84 9.63
N GLU A 119 -0.41 12.71 9.81
CA GLU A 119 -1.25 13.82 10.23
C GLU A 119 -0.91 14.32 11.64
N GLU A 120 -0.64 13.40 12.58
CA GLU A 120 -0.22 13.74 13.95
C GLU A 120 1.13 14.46 13.99
N THR A 121 2.08 14.03 13.16
CA THR A 121 3.46 14.55 13.16
C THR A 121 3.62 15.85 12.36
N TYR A 122 2.96 15.95 11.20
CA TYR A 122 3.17 17.06 10.24
C TYR A 122 1.96 17.97 10.08
N GLY A 123 0.82 17.63 10.69
CA GLY A 123 -0.41 18.40 10.64
C GLY A 123 -1.29 18.10 9.41
N HIS A 124 -2.58 18.36 9.58
CA HIS A 124 -3.63 18.07 8.59
C HIS A 124 -3.42 18.76 7.22
N ASP A 125 -3.00 20.02 7.23
CA ASP A 125 -2.83 20.80 6.00
C ASP A 125 -1.67 20.32 5.14
N ALA A 126 -0.62 19.77 5.77
CA ALA A 126 0.52 19.20 5.06
C ALA A 126 0.20 17.78 4.57
N SER A 127 -0.49 16.98 5.40
CA SER A 127 -0.81 15.58 5.10
C SER A 127 -1.81 15.41 3.95
N LYS A 128 -2.75 16.35 3.75
CA LYS A 128 -3.81 16.26 2.72
C LYS A 128 -3.32 16.17 1.27
N TYR A 129 -2.09 16.60 1.01
CA TYR A 129 -1.46 16.54 -0.32
C TYR A 129 -0.61 15.28 -0.52
N VAL A 130 -0.39 14.52 0.55
CA VAL A 130 0.41 13.30 0.54
C VAL A 130 -0.48 12.06 0.60
N VAL A 131 -1.50 12.11 1.47
CA VAL A 131 -2.36 10.98 1.80
C VAL A 131 -3.73 11.12 1.11
N PRO A 132 -4.14 10.17 0.25
CA PRO A 132 -5.45 10.19 -0.39
C PRO A 132 -6.60 10.12 0.60
N ALA A 133 -7.77 10.58 0.15
CA ALA A 133 -8.96 10.70 0.99
C ALA A 133 -9.40 9.39 1.66
N LEU A 134 -9.17 8.25 1.01
CA LEU A 134 -9.58 6.93 1.51
C LEU A 134 -8.75 6.43 2.71
N TYR A 135 -7.58 7.04 2.95
CA TYR A 135 -6.65 6.66 4.02
C TYR A 135 -6.63 7.66 5.17
N ARG A 136 -7.10 8.89 4.94
CA ARG A 136 -7.15 9.91 5.98
C ARG A 136 -8.10 9.51 7.11
N PRO A 137 -7.76 9.82 8.38
CA PRO A 137 -8.69 9.75 9.49
C PRO A 137 -9.98 10.48 9.15
N GLN A 138 -11.13 9.84 9.38
CA GLN A 138 -12.41 10.53 9.24
C GLN A 138 -12.57 11.45 10.45
N THR A 139 -12.18 12.71 10.31
CA THR A 139 -12.65 13.77 11.21
C THR A 139 -14.17 13.82 11.04
N GLY A 140 -14.91 13.47 12.10
CA GLY A 140 -16.36 13.32 12.07
C GLY A 140 -17.05 14.49 11.37
N GLY A 141 -17.53 14.25 10.16
CA GLY A 141 -18.62 15.03 9.60
C GLY A 141 -19.85 14.67 10.41
N VAL A 142 -20.16 15.49 11.41
CA VAL A 142 -21.50 15.53 12.00
C VAL A 142 -22.47 15.70 10.83
N ARG A 143 -23.26 14.67 10.57
CA ARG A 143 -24.54 14.80 9.89
C ARG A 143 -25.62 14.86 10.95
#